data_AF-A0A1W6AHR9-F1
#
_entry.id   AF-A0A1W6AHR9-F1
#
_cell.length_a   1.000
_cell.length_b   1.000
_cell.length_c   1.000
_cell.angle_alpha   90.00
_cell.angle_beta   90.00
_cell.angle_gamma   90.00
#
_symmetry.space_group_name_H-M   'P 1'
#
loop_
_entity.id
_entity.type
_entity.pdbx_description
1 polymer ?
#
loop_
_entity_poly.entity_id
_entity_poly.type
_entity_poly.pdbx_seq_one_letter_code
_entity_poly.pdbx_strand_id
1 'polypeptide(L)' 'MRQVTYVSAYPSFDKNTKGYMYELEATIDTKDLQELHIGMIGRASVITGEEPVWKFILRKLDFISN' A
#
# COMPACT_ATOMS: atom_id res chain seq x y z
N MET A 1 -6.89 -12.58 -5.34
CA MET A 1 -6.27 -11.35 -5.88
C MET A 1 -6.00 -10.43 -4.70
N ARG A 2 -4.78 -9.92 -4.55
CA ARG A 2 -4.40 -9.03 -3.44
C ARG A 2 -4.50 -7.59 -3.92
N GLN A 3 -5.30 -6.78 -3.24
CA GLN A 3 -5.58 -5.41 -3.66
C GLN A 3 -5.98 -4.58 -2.45
N VAL A 4 -5.53 -3.31 -2.40
CA VAL A 4 -6.04 -2.31 -1.46
C VAL A 4 -7.41 -1.86 -1.95
N THR A 5 -8.44 -2.03 -1.11
CA THR A 5 -9.83 -1.68 -1.43
C THR A 5 -10.19 -0.29 -0.92
N TYR A 6 -9.53 0.18 0.13
CA TYR A 6 -9.78 1.49 0.72
C TYR A 6 -8.52 2.07 1.38
N VAL A 7 -8.41 3.40 1.29
CA VAL A 7 -7.41 4.22 1.98
C VAL A 7 -8.15 5.40 2.61
N SER A 8 -7.94 5.65 3.90
CA SER A 8 -8.55 6.80 4.55
C SER A 8 -8.07 8.12 3.93
N ALA A 9 -8.98 9.08 3.77
CA ALA A 9 -8.63 10.40 3.21
C ALA A 9 -7.72 11.21 4.15
N TYR A 10 -7.87 10.99 5.45
CA TYR A 10 -7.11 11.67 6.50
C TYR A 10 -6.49 10.63 7.44
N PRO A 11 -5.29 10.90 7.98
CA PRO A 11 -4.69 10.04 8.97
C PRO A 11 -5.30 10.26 10.35
N SER A 12 -5.23 9.26 11.21
CA SER A 12 -5.56 9.36 12.64
C SER A 12 -4.30 9.26 13.49
N PHE A 13 -4.28 9.93 14.64
CA PHE A 13 -3.14 9.86 15.56
C PHE A 13 -3.23 8.57 16.39
N ASP A 14 -2.26 7.67 16.21
CA ASP A 14 -2.12 6.46 17.00
C ASP A 14 -1.24 6.73 18.23
N LYS A 15 -1.83 6.50 19.41
CA LYS A 15 -1.16 6.75 20.70
C LYS A 15 -0.02 5.76 20.97
N ASN A 16 -0.09 4.56 20.38
CA ASN A 16 0.89 3.49 20.66
C ASN A 16 2.21 3.76 19.95
N THR A 17 2.14 4.10 18.66
CA THR A 17 3.29 4.48 17.82
C THR A 17 3.67 5.95 17.96
N LYS A 18 2.82 6.76 18.60
CA LYS A 18 2.97 8.22 18.75
C LYS A 18 3.12 8.92 17.40
N GLY A 19 2.33 8.49 16.41
CA GLY A 19 2.41 8.98 15.03
C GLY A 19 1.05 9.02 14.36
N TYR A 20 0.98 9.74 13.23
CA TYR A 20 -0.19 9.74 12.36
C TYR A 20 -0.13 8.54 11.41
N MET A 21 -1.22 7.78 11.33
CA MET A 21 -1.34 6.59 10.50
C MET A 21 -2.60 6.67 9.64
N TYR A 22 -2.50 6.15 8.41
CA TYR A 22 -3.66 5.96 7.54
C TYR A 22 -4.27 4.58 7.79
N GLU A 23 -5.60 4.52 7.76
CA GLU A 23 -6.31 3.25 7.77
C GLU A 23 -6.42 2.71 6.35
N LEU A 24 -6.15 1.42 6.20
CA LEU A 24 -6.14 0.72 4.92
C LEU A 24 -7.00 -0.54 5.04
N GLU A 25 -7.85 -0.78 4.05
CA GLU A 25 -8.48 -2.09 3.87
C GLU A 25 -7.91 -2.76 2.62
N ALA A 26 -7.66 -4.06 2.70
CA ALA A 26 -7.08 -4.81 1.60
C ALA A 26 -7.53 -6.27 1.62
N THR A 27 -7.46 -6.92 0.47
CA THR A 27 -7.65 -8.35 0.32
C THR A 27 -6.31 -9.09 0.48
N ILE A 28 -6.32 -10.17 1.26
CA ILE A 28 -5.20 -11.10 1.40
C ILE A 28 -5.58 -12.46 0.83
N ASP A 29 -4.62 -13.12 0.18
CA ASP A 29 -4.79 -14.51 -0.25
C ASP A 29 -4.39 -15.44 0.89
N THR A 30 -5.36 -16.22 1.39
CA THR A 30 -5.18 -17.12 2.54
C THR A 30 -4.86 -18.55 2.12
N LYS A 31 -4.78 -18.86 0.83
CA LYS A 31 -4.59 -20.24 0.34
C LYS A 31 -3.33 -20.93 0.89
N ASP A 32 -2.28 -20.16 1.20
CA ASP A 32 -1.01 -20.67 1.74
C ASP A 32 -0.90 -20.49 3.27
N LEU A 33 -1.92 -19.95 3.94
CA LEU A 33 -1.90 -19.65 5.38
C LEU A 33 -2.82 -20.61 6.15
N GLN A 34 -2.30 -21.22 7.22
CA GLN A 34 -3.04 -22.20 8.02
C GLN A 34 -4.20 -21.61 8.83
N GLU A 35 -4.21 -20.30 9.10
CA GLU A 35 -5.37 -19.50 9.57
C GLU A 35 -4.90 -18.06 9.87
N LEU A 36 -5.79 -17.07 9.78
CA LEU A 36 -5.56 -15.69 10.21
C LEU A 36 -6.46 -15.38 11.41
N HIS A 37 -5.86 -15.17 12.58
CA HIS A 37 -6.60 -14.79 13.77
C HIS A 37 -6.70 -13.26 13.91
N ILE A 38 -7.80 -12.81 14.52
CA ILE A 38 -8.01 -11.38 14.81
C ILE A 38 -6.93 -10.90 15.77
N GLY A 39 -6.33 -9.74 15.48
CA GLY A 39 -5.28 -9.13 16.31
C GLY A 39 -3.86 -9.54 15.93
N MET A 40 -3.67 -10.36 14.89
CA MET A 40 -2.33 -10.64 14.35
C MET A 40 -1.67 -9.37 13.80
N ILE A 41 -0.39 -9.19 14.12
CA ILE A 41 0.43 -8.09 13.62
C ILE A 41 1.47 -8.67 12.66
N GLY A 42 1.55 -8.10 11.46
CA GLY A 42 2.49 -8.51 10.43
C GLY A 42 3.09 -7.31 9.69
N ARG A 43 4.02 -7.60 8.78
CA ARG A 43 4.57 -6.60 7.84
C ARG A 43 4.02 -6.88 6.45
N ALA A 44 3.62 -5.81 5.77
CA ALA A 44 3.21 -5.84 4.38
C ALA A 44 3.82 -4.64 3.65
N SER A 45 3.94 -4.76 2.33
CA SER A 45 4.39 -3.67 1.45
C SER A 45 3.26 -3.28 0.52
N VAL A 46 3.05 -1.97 0.35
CA VAL A 46 2.03 -1.41 -0.55
C VAL A 46 2.74 -0.58 -1.63
N ILE A 47 2.34 -0.79 -2.89
CA ILE A 47 2.81 0.01 -4.01
C ILE A 47 1.84 1.19 -4.17
N THR A 48 2.32 2.41 -3.93
CA THR A 48 1.50 3.64 -3.97
C THR A 48 1.62 4.43 -5.27
N GLY A 49 2.48 3.99 -6.19
CA GLY A 49 2.65 4.59 -7.50
C GLY A 49 2.99 3.52 -8.52
N GLU A 50 2.20 3.47 -9.58
CA GLU A 50 2.50 2.66 -10.76
C GLU A 50 2.64 3.62 -11.94
N GLU A 51 3.80 3.58 -12.60
CA GLU A 51 3.99 4.26 -13.87
C GLU A 51 4.37 3.24 -14.94
N PRO A 52 3.81 3.34 -16.16
CA PRO A 52 4.26 2.55 -17.28
C PRO A 52 5.75 2.75 -17.51
N VAL A 53 6.48 1.65 -17.74
CA VAL A 53 7.94 1.67 -17.95
C VAL A 53 8.35 2.67 -19.03
N TRP A 54 7.56 2.82 -20.10
CA TRP A 54 7.85 3.77 -21.17
C TRP A 54 7.79 5.23 -20.69
N LYS A 55 6.88 5.59 -19.78
CA LYS A 55 6.83 6.96 -19.21
C LYS A 55 8.10 7.25 -18.42
N PHE A 56 8.54 6.28 -17.62
CA PHE A 56 9.79 6.38 -16.87
C PHE A 56 10.99 6.60 -17.81
N ILE A 57 11.10 5.81 -18.89
CA ILE A 57 12.19 5.90 -19.87
C ILE A 57 12.18 7.26 -20.57
N LEU A 58 11.03 7.71 -21.08
CA LEU A 58 10.95 8.98 -21.80
C LEU A 58 11.28 10.18 -20.89
N ARG A 59 10.85 10.14 -19.62
CA ARG A 59 11.21 11.17 -18.64
C ARG A 59 12.69 11.17 -18.33
N LYS A 60 13.34 10.00 -18.27
CA LYS A 60 14.80 9.88 -18.05
C LYS A 60 15.64 10.37 -19.21
N LEU A 61 15.08 10.39 -20.42
CA LEU A 61 15.71 10.86 -21.64
C LEU A 61 15.27 12.28 -22.03
N ASP A 62 14.59 13.01 -21.12
CA ASP A 62 14.11 14.38 -21.30
C ASP A 62 13.14 14.60 -22.47
N PHE A 63 12.45 13.54 -22.93
CA PHE A 63 11.43 13.65 -23.97
C PHE A 63 10.07 14.16 -23.45
N ILE A 64 9.79 13.98 -22.14
CA ILE A 64 8.55 14.41 -21.48
C ILE A 64 8.84 14.92 -20.07
N SER A 65 8.02 15.85 -19.57
CA SER A 65 8.04 16.32 -18.18
C SER A 65 7.02 15.58 -17.30
N ASN A 66 7.18 15.69 -15.98
CA ASN A 66 6.18 15.23 -14.99
C ASN A 66 4.89 16.04 -15.05
#